data_AF-A0A552VAY3-F1
#
_entry.id   AF-A0A552VAY3-F1
#
_cell.length_a   1.000
_cell.length_b   1.000
_cell.length_c   1.000
_cell.angle_alpha   90.00
_cell.angle_beta   90.00
_cell.angle_gamma   90.00
#
_symmetry.space_group_name_H-M   'P 1'
#
loop_
_entity.id
_entity.type
_entity.pdbx_description
1 polymer ?
#
loop_
_entity_poly.entity_id
_entity_poly.type
_entity_poly.pdbx_seq_one_letter_code
_entity_poly.pdbx_strand_id
1 'polypeptide(L)'
;MKTLFIMIAYIALSLTSDSTIPPCDKCYDNEDFQIKSATITRNKELGITVWEMKVKGKAGATTPKGVGKLNGAPVLGYVFPTTLKPGDVGFSDTEGIVALALTSHPDFDDTPMWDENFDRNFSNDGVIWHPHWVVLNEDKRVGGGLSVKQFKKGDPKVTLPANNPGMEMYMDSPGYNVVTKENSIRVIVPDYRISNKTDFKFDAVACYMMVDTGDAPAGEAMGSGDKPMLGVYKVYSVASGNLSLPYTVK
;
A
#
# COMPACT_ATOMS: atom_id res chain seq x y z
N MET A 1 30.25 -41.57 -57.14
CA MET A 1 30.28 -41.23 -55.70
C MET A 1 30.19 -39.72 -55.53
N LYS A 2 28.98 -39.19 -55.27
CA LYS A 2 28.79 -37.79 -54.89
C LYS A 2 27.91 -37.81 -53.65
N THR A 3 28.51 -37.54 -52.51
CA THR A 3 27.88 -37.59 -51.19
C THR A 3 27.05 -36.32 -51.00
N LEU A 4 25.75 -36.50 -50.79
CA LEU A 4 24.77 -35.45 -50.54
C LEU A 4 24.86 -35.05 -49.06
N PHE A 5 25.33 -33.85 -48.75
CA PHE A 5 25.31 -33.29 -47.39
C PHE A 5 23.91 -32.74 -47.09
N ILE A 6 23.18 -33.40 -46.19
CA ILE A 6 21.92 -32.88 -45.63
C ILE A 6 22.28 -32.04 -44.40
N MET A 7 22.09 -30.73 -44.51
CA MET A 7 22.27 -29.79 -43.41
C MET A 7 20.97 -29.75 -42.59
N ILE A 8 20.97 -30.38 -41.42
CA ILE A 8 19.86 -30.34 -40.46
C ILE A 8 19.93 -29.01 -39.70
N ALA A 9 19.00 -28.11 -39.98
CA ALA A 9 18.83 -26.88 -39.21
C ALA A 9 18.16 -27.21 -37.87
N TYR A 10 18.91 -27.11 -36.78
CA TYR A 10 18.36 -27.11 -35.43
C TYR A 10 17.69 -25.75 -35.17
N ILE A 11 16.36 -25.72 -35.24
CA ILE A 11 15.56 -24.60 -34.75
C ILE A 11 15.53 -24.74 -33.22
N ALA A 12 16.38 -23.99 -32.53
CA ALA A 12 16.28 -23.82 -31.09
C ALA A 12 15.02 -23.03 -30.79
N LEU A 13 13.98 -23.71 -30.34
CA LEU A 13 12.74 -23.10 -29.85
C LEU A 13 13.07 -22.44 -28.50
N SER A 14 13.42 -21.16 -28.54
CA SER A 14 13.54 -20.33 -27.33
C SER A 14 12.15 -20.17 -26.73
N LEU A 15 11.87 -20.92 -25.67
CA LEU A 15 10.75 -20.69 -24.79
C LEU A 15 10.99 -19.36 -24.07
N THR A 16 10.48 -18.27 -24.63
CA THR A 16 10.31 -17.03 -23.88
C THR A 16 9.20 -17.28 -22.87
N SER A 17 9.58 -17.53 -21.62
CA SER A 17 8.65 -17.53 -20.49
C SER A 17 8.17 -16.10 -20.30
N ASP A 18 7.10 -15.76 -21.01
CA ASP A 18 6.37 -14.51 -20.84
C ASP A 18 5.86 -14.48 -19.39
N SER A 19 6.59 -13.77 -18.54
CA SER A 19 6.31 -13.66 -17.11
C SER A 19 5.26 -12.58 -16.90
N THR A 20 4.16 -12.66 -17.64
CA THR A 20 2.98 -11.84 -17.38
C THR A 20 2.37 -12.37 -16.09
N ILE A 21 2.68 -11.71 -14.97
CA ILE A 21 1.95 -11.89 -13.71
C ILE A 21 0.47 -11.73 -14.06
N PRO A 22 -0.36 -12.79 -13.94
CA PRO A 22 -1.73 -12.69 -14.36
C PRO A 22 -2.42 -11.61 -13.51
N PRO A 23 -3.07 -10.61 -14.12
CA PRO A 23 -3.90 -9.69 -13.37
C PRO A 23 -4.98 -10.52 -12.71
N CYS A 24 -4.96 -10.55 -11.39
CA CYS A 24 -5.85 -11.43 -10.67
C CYS A 24 -7.21 -10.76 -10.51
N ASP A 25 -8.08 -10.95 -11.52
CA ASP A 25 -9.39 -10.31 -11.64
C ASP A 25 -10.33 -10.50 -10.43
N LYS A 26 -10.08 -11.52 -9.60
CA LYS A 26 -10.81 -11.82 -8.34
C LYS A 26 -9.90 -12.06 -7.13
N CYS A 27 -8.62 -11.66 -7.19
CA CYS A 27 -7.75 -11.90 -6.05
C CYS A 27 -8.33 -11.23 -4.81
N TYR A 28 -8.42 -11.97 -3.72
CA TYR A 28 -8.80 -11.45 -2.40
C TYR A 28 -10.17 -10.73 -2.30
N ASP A 29 -10.99 -10.68 -3.36
CA ASP A 29 -12.33 -10.08 -3.33
C ASP A 29 -13.30 -10.99 -2.58
N ASN A 30 -13.38 -10.78 -1.27
CA ASN A 30 -14.19 -11.57 -0.36
C ASN A 30 -14.82 -10.68 0.72
N GLU A 31 -15.60 -11.29 1.62
CA GLU A 31 -16.33 -10.57 2.67
C GLU A 31 -15.44 -9.79 3.66
N ASP A 32 -14.16 -10.17 3.79
CA ASP A 32 -13.20 -9.48 4.65
C ASP A 32 -12.88 -8.07 4.13
N PHE A 33 -13.10 -7.80 2.84
CA PHE A 33 -12.88 -6.48 2.21
C PHE A 33 -14.18 -5.75 1.88
N GLN A 34 -15.33 -6.24 2.36
CA GLN A 34 -16.63 -5.57 2.17
C GLN A 34 -16.94 -4.69 3.38
N ILE A 35 -16.68 -3.38 3.27
CA ILE A 35 -16.81 -2.42 4.39
C ILE A 35 -18.28 -2.26 4.79
N LYS A 36 -18.55 -2.35 6.09
CA LYS A 36 -19.85 -2.05 6.73
C LYS A 36 -19.88 -0.67 7.36
N SER A 37 -18.79 -0.24 7.98
CA SER A 37 -18.70 1.08 8.62
C SER A 37 -17.25 1.48 8.86
N ALA A 38 -17.00 2.78 8.92
CA ALA A 38 -15.73 3.35 9.36
C ALA A 38 -15.97 4.48 10.36
N THR A 39 -15.13 4.56 11.40
CA THR A 39 -15.21 5.59 12.42
C THR A 39 -13.82 6.01 12.88
N ILE A 40 -13.62 7.29 13.11
CA ILE A 40 -12.48 7.82 13.85
C ILE A 40 -13.04 8.48 15.11
N THR A 41 -12.60 8.03 16.28
CA THR A 41 -13.04 8.58 17.57
C THR A 41 -11.85 9.13 18.33
N ARG A 42 -11.97 10.35 18.85
CA ARG A 42 -10.93 10.99 19.64
C ARG A 42 -11.09 10.65 21.12
N ASN A 43 -10.04 10.11 21.72
CA ASN A 43 -9.90 10.09 23.17
C ASN A 43 -9.05 11.29 23.61
N LYS A 44 -9.72 12.34 24.12
CA LYS A 44 -9.08 13.60 24.53
C LYS A 44 -8.18 13.45 25.75
N GLU A 45 -8.51 12.54 26.66
CA GLU A 45 -7.74 12.32 27.89
C GLU A 45 -6.37 11.72 27.58
N LEU A 46 -6.32 10.79 26.62
CA LEU A 46 -5.09 10.14 26.18
C LEU A 46 -4.38 10.89 25.04
N GLY A 47 -5.02 11.89 24.43
CA GLY A 47 -4.47 12.61 23.27
C GLY A 47 -4.27 11.69 22.06
N ILE A 48 -5.24 10.83 21.77
CA ILE A 48 -5.18 9.87 20.66
C ILE A 48 -6.49 9.87 19.84
N THR A 49 -6.38 9.42 18.60
CA THR A 49 -7.50 9.01 17.76
C THR A 49 -7.48 7.50 17.54
N VAL A 50 -8.65 6.88 17.63
CA VAL A 50 -8.87 5.45 17.33
C VAL A 50 -9.59 5.37 16.00
N TRP A 51 -8.93 4.77 15.01
CA TRP A 51 -9.44 4.59 13.67
C TRP A 51 -9.92 3.15 13.56
N GLU A 52 -11.17 2.95 13.18
CA GLU A 52 -11.80 1.63 13.08
C GLU A 52 -12.48 1.47 11.73
N MET A 53 -12.22 0.33 11.10
CA MET A 53 -12.99 -0.16 9.96
C MET A 53 -13.64 -1.50 10.34
N LYS A 54 -14.93 -1.65 10.03
CA LYS A 54 -15.68 -2.90 10.19
C LYS A 54 -16.09 -3.44 8.83
N VAL A 55 -16.00 -4.75 8.67
CA VAL A 55 -16.25 -5.46 7.40
C VAL A 55 -17.34 -6.51 7.56
N LYS A 56 -17.75 -7.12 6.44
CA LYS A 56 -18.77 -8.18 6.44
C LYS A 56 -18.25 -9.48 7.05
N GLY A 57 -17.05 -9.89 6.64
CA GLY A 57 -16.32 -11.08 7.08
C GLY A 57 -15.43 -10.80 8.29
N LYS A 58 -14.17 -11.29 8.25
CA LYS A 58 -13.17 -11.16 9.31
C LYS A 58 -12.05 -10.21 8.89
N ALA A 59 -11.95 -9.06 9.55
CA ALA A 59 -10.98 -8.05 9.16
C ALA A 59 -9.55 -8.56 9.36
N GLY A 60 -8.74 -8.42 8.31
CA GLY A 60 -7.33 -8.84 8.28
C GLY A 60 -7.07 -10.36 8.25
N ALA A 61 -8.11 -11.20 8.16
CA ALA A 61 -7.92 -12.65 8.04
C ALA A 61 -7.35 -13.06 6.67
N THR A 62 -7.73 -12.34 5.61
CA THR A 62 -7.16 -12.52 4.29
C THR A 62 -5.89 -11.69 4.12
N THR A 63 -4.73 -12.35 3.96
CA THR A 63 -3.44 -11.73 3.63
C THR A 63 -2.99 -12.14 2.22
N PRO A 64 -2.15 -11.33 1.54
CA PRO A 64 -1.69 -11.66 0.21
C PRO A 64 -0.68 -12.81 0.23
N LYS A 65 -0.68 -13.63 -0.82
CA LYS A 65 0.36 -14.63 -1.08
C LYS A 65 1.54 -13.98 -1.76
N GLY A 66 2.73 -14.19 -1.22
CA GLY A 66 3.95 -13.60 -1.76
C GLY A 66 4.36 -14.20 -3.11
N VAL A 67 5.02 -13.37 -3.90
CA VAL A 67 5.65 -13.74 -5.17
C VAL A 67 7.17 -13.93 -5.03
N GLY A 68 7.74 -13.65 -3.86
CA GLY A 68 9.15 -13.83 -3.51
C GLY A 68 10.09 -12.74 -4.03
N LYS A 69 9.55 -11.61 -4.49
CA LYS A 69 10.33 -10.47 -5.01
C LYS A 69 9.53 -9.17 -4.91
N LEU A 70 10.23 -8.05 -4.84
CA LEU A 70 9.63 -6.71 -4.76
C LEU A 70 8.80 -6.36 -6.02
N ASN A 71 9.32 -6.64 -7.22
CA ASN A 71 8.58 -6.34 -8.45
C ASN A 71 7.39 -7.30 -8.62
N GLY A 72 6.18 -6.75 -8.65
CA GLY A 72 4.93 -7.50 -8.65
C GLY A 72 4.46 -7.89 -7.24
N ALA A 73 5.09 -7.37 -6.18
CA ALA A 73 4.68 -7.66 -4.81
C ALA A 73 3.22 -7.23 -4.58
N PRO A 74 2.34 -8.14 -4.12
CA PRO A 74 0.95 -7.83 -3.82
C PRO A 74 0.84 -7.14 -2.46
N VAL A 75 0.03 -6.10 -2.40
CA VAL A 75 -0.28 -5.37 -1.17
C VAL A 75 -1.80 -5.30 -1.00
N LEU A 76 -2.31 -5.71 0.16
CA LEU A 76 -3.72 -5.51 0.52
C LEU A 76 -3.83 -4.33 1.48
N GLY A 77 -4.89 -3.53 1.35
CA GLY A 77 -5.04 -2.30 2.12
C GLY A 77 -6.45 -2.07 2.68
N TYR A 78 -6.53 -1.71 3.96
CA TYR A 78 -7.64 -0.96 4.54
C TYR A 78 -7.21 0.50 4.69
N VAL A 79 -7.69 1.35 3.81
CA VAL A 79 -7.19 2.72 3.64
C VAL A 79 -8.23 3.72 4.15
N PHE A 80 -7.76 4.75 4.85
CA PHE A 80 -8.54 5.89 5.28
C PHE A 80 -8.04 7.15 4.55
N PRO A 81 -8.58 7.48 3.37
CA PRO A 81 -8.32 8.76 2.71
C PRO A 81 -8.87 9.91 3.55
N THR A 82 -8.13 11.01 3.63
CA THR A 82 -8.46 12.14 4.51
C THR A 82 -8.34 13.48 3.80
N THR A 83 -8.79 14.52 4.50
CA THR A 83 -8.56 15.93 4.13
C THR A 83 -7.37 16.55 4.89
N LEU A 84 -6.57 15.75 5.59
CA LEU A 84 -5.32 16.20 6.19
C LEU A 84 -4.34 16.65 5.09
N LYS A 85 -3.45 17.58 5.45
CA LYS A 85 -2.39 18.04 4.56
C LYS A 85 -1.14 17.21 4.76
N PRO A 86 -0.25 17.08 3.76
CA PRO A 86 1.02 16.34 3.90
C PRO A 86 1.83 16.80 5.11
N GLY A 87 1.92 18.11 5.35
CA GLY A 87 2.59 18.67 6.53
C GLY A 87 1.99 18.24 7.88
N ASP A 88 0.69 17.91 7.94
CA ASP A 88 0.06 17.48 9.19
C ASP A 88 0.63 16.14 9.69
N VAL A 89 1.10 15.29 8.77
CA VAL A 89 1.68 13.96 9.02
C VAL A 89 3.21 13.91 8.85
N GLY A 90 3.86 15.07 8.66
CA GLY A 90 5.31 15.21 8.61
C GLY A 90 5.95 15.07 7.22
N PHE A 91 5.16 15.05 6.14
CA PHE A 91 5.69 15.19 4.78
C PHE A 91 5.94 16.67 4.43
N SER A 92 6.85 16.93 3.49
CA SER A 92 6.90 18.22 2.80
C SER A 92 5.60 18.52 2.06
N ASP A 93 5.27 19.81 1.94
CA ASP A 93 4.07 20.24 1.21
C ASP A 93 4.06 19.74 -0.24
N THR A 94 2.95 19.14 -0.64
CA THR A 94 2.75 18.58 -1.97
C THR A 94 1.25 18.42 -2.25
N GLU A 95 0.87 18.36 -3.52
CA GLU A 95 -0.52 18.05 -3.89
C GLU A 95 -0.82 16.56 -3.77
N GLY A 96 -2.02 16.22 -3.32
CA GLY A 96 -2.50 14.84 -3.23
C GLY A 96 -3.43 14.63 -2.05
N ILE A 97 -3.90 13.39 -1.88
CA ILE A 97 -4.77 12.97 -0.80
C ILE A 97 -3.90 12.27 0.25
N VAL A 98 -3.86 12.80 1.47
CA VAL A 98 -3.21 12.09 2.59
C VAL A 98 -4.11 10.96 3.05
N ALA A 99 -3.56 9.76 3.12
CA ALA A 99 -4.28 8.58 3.58
C ALA A 99 -3.47 7.81 4.64
N LEU A 100 -4.18 7.27 5.63
CA LEU A 100 -3.64 6.23 6.51
C LEU A 100 -4.00 4.87 5.90
N ALA A 101 -3.00 4.12 5.44
CA ALA A 101 -3.19 2.78 4.91
C ALA A 101 -2.80 1.75 5.97
N LEU A 102 -3.68 0.79 6.27
CA LEU A 102 -3.31 -0.42 7.00
C LEU A 102 -3.06 -1.51 5.98
N THR A 103 -1.83 -1.96 5.86
CA THR A 103 -1.34 -2.81 4.76
C THR A 103 -0.84 -4.15 5.24
N SER A 104 -0.82 -5.11 4.33
CA SER A 104 -0.17 -6.40 4.48
C SER A 104 0.49 -6.76 3.16
N HIS A 105 1.78 -7.10 3.20
CA HIS A 105 2.61 -7.47 2.04
C HIS A 105 3.78 -8.41 2.45
N PRO A 106 3.83 -9.65 1.93
CA PRO A 106 4.85 -10.62 2.33
C PRO A 106 6.23 -10.45 1.70
N ASP A 107 6.38 -9.64 0.66
CA ASP A 107 7.53 -9.72 -0.25
C ASP A 107 8.60 -8.64 -0.04
N PHE A 108 8.37 -7.71 0.89
CA PHE A 108 9.32 -6.68 1.26
C PHE A 108 9.04 -6.18 2.68
N ASP A 109 10.10 -5.80 3.36
CA ASP A 109 10.05 -5.14 4.66
C ASP A 109 10.21 -3.63 4.45
N ASP A 110 9.20 -2.89 4.88
CA ASP A 110 9.15 -1.44 4.83
C ASP A 110 8.90 -0.84 6.23
N THR A 111 9.13 -1.65 7.26
CA THR A 111 9.09 -1.34 8.69
C THR A 111 10.39 -1.72 9.40
N PRO A 112 11.60 -1.44 8.87
CA PRO A 112 12.86 -2.02 9.38
C PRO A 112 13.23 -1.62 10.82
N MET A 113 12.50 -0.68 11.41
CA MET A 113 12.63 -0.27 12.82
C MET A 113 11.75 -1.06 13.78
N TRP A 114 10.79 -1.85 13.27
CA TRP A 114 9.74 -2.51 14.03
C TRP A 114 9.78 -4.01 13.78
N ASP A 115 9.76 -4.79 14.85
CA ASP A 115 9.59 -6.24 14.79
C ASP A 115 8.09 -6.52 14.92
N GLU A 116 7.43 -6.78 13.79
CA GLU A 116 5.95 -6.84 13.73
C GLU A 116 5.38 -8.10 14.38
N ASN A 117 6.19 -9.16 14.41
CA ASN A 117 5.77 -10.49 14.83
C ASN A 117 6.40 -10.94 16.16
N PHE A 118 7.31 -10.12 16.72
CA PHE A 118 8.02 -10.31 17.99
C PHE A 118 9.02 -11.48 18.00
N ASP A 119 9.53 -11.92 16.84
CA ASP A 119 10.54 -12.99 16.71
C ASP A 119 11.99 -12.49 16.82
N ARG A 120 12.20 -11.17 16.95
CA ARG A 120 13.48 -10.45 17.00
C ARG A 120 14.26 -10.44 15.68
N ASN A 121 13.61 -10.78 14.58
CA ASN A 121 14.16 -10.64 13.25
C ASN A 121 13.46 -9.47 12.53
N PHE A 122 14.10 -8.32 12.51
CA PHE A 122 13.55 -7.10 11.89
C PHE A 122 13.62 -7.12 10.36
N SER A 123 13.84 -8.27 9.72
CA SER A 123 14.07 -8.38 8.27
C SER A 123 13.11 -9.33 7.57
N ASN A 124 12.19 -9.96 8.30
CA ASN A 124 11.16 -10.88 7.77
C ASN A 124 9.73 -10.41 8.09
N ASP A 125 9.54 -9.10 8.21
CA ASP A 125 8.27 -8.47 8.48
C ASP A 125 7.53 -8.05 7.19
N GLY A 126 6.26 -7.67 7.32
CA GLY A 126 5.41 -7.16 6.23
C GLY A 126 4.06 -7.88 6.11
N VAL A 127 3.96 -9.15 6.50
CA VAL A 127 2.67 -9.90 6.47
C VAL A 127 1.70 -9.41 7.52
N ILE A 128 2.21 -9.06 8.71
CA ILE A 128 1.37 -8.58 9.80
C ILE A 128 0.83 -7.21 9.41
N TRP A 129 -0.44 -6.96 9.72
CA TRP A 129 -1.04 -5.69 9.33
C TRP A 129 -0.36 -4.53 10.06
N HIS A 130 0.16 -3.56 9.31
CA HIS A 130 0.86 -2.38 9.84
C HIS A 130 0.38 -1.10 9.15
N PRO A 131 0.66 0.09 9.69
CA PRO A 131 0.20 1.35 9.11
C PRO A 131 1.27 2.05 8.26
N HIS A 132 0.81 2.75 7.22
CA HIS A 132 1.57 3.81 6.57
C HIS A 132 0.76 5.09 6.42
N TRP A 133 1.45 6.22 6.53
CA TRP A 133 0.97 7.44 5.88
C TRP A 133 1.45 7.46 4.46
N VAL A 134 0.57 7.82 3.52
CA VAL A 134 0.92 8.01 2.12
C VAL A 134 0.27 9.27 1.55
N VAL A 135 0.84 9.79 0.47
CA VAL A 135 0.18 10.78 -0.38
C VAL A 135 -0.26 10.10 -1.67
N LEU A 136 -1.56 10.09 -1.94
CA LEU A 136 -2.14 9.52 -3.15
C LEU A 136 -2.34 10.59 -4.22
N ASN A 137 -2.15 10.23 -5.47
CA ASN A 137 -2.50 11.03 -6.64
C ASN A 137 -3.29 10.20 -7.64
N GLU A 138 -4.06 10.88 -8.50
CA GLU A 138 -4.72 10.23 -9.63
C GLU A 138 -3.68 9.61 -10.57
N ASP A 139 -3.96 8.37 -10.99
CA ASP A 139 -3.12 7.64 -11.93
C ASP A 139 -3.96 6.71 -12.83
N LYS A 140 -4.04 7.06 -14.11
CA LYS A 140 -4.82 6.34 -15.12
C LYS A 140 -4.15 5.04 -15.60
N ARG A 141 -2.92 4.78 -15.18
CA ARG A 141 -2.17 3.56 -15.53
C ARG A 141 -2.69 2.30 -14.84
N VAL A 142 -3.46 2.47 -13.77
CA VAL A 142 -3.98 1.35 -12.95
C VAL A 142 -5.50 1.40 -12.82
N GLY A 143 -6.13 0.22 -12.72
CA GLY A 143 -7.58 0.08 -12.76
C GLY A 143 -8.34 0.77 -11.62
N GLY A 144 -7.68 0.99 -10.47
CA GLY A 144 -8.24 1.73 -9.33
C GLY A 144 -8.05 3.25 -9.41
N GLY A 145 -7.33 3.76 -10.41
CA GLY A 145 -7.22 5.19 -10.70
C GLY A 145 -6.34 6.01 -9.74
N LEU A 146 -5.64 5.37 -8.80
CA LEU A 146 -4.80 6.04 -7.80
C LEU A 146 -3.44 5.33 -7.65
N SER A 147 -2.41 6.09 -7.31
CA SER A 147 -1.08 5.59 -6.94
C SER A 147 -0.52 6.36 -5.75
N VAL A 148 0.49 5.80 -5.07
CA VAL A 148 1.31 6.58 -4.14
C VAL A 148 2.21 7.52 -4.93
N LYS A 149 2.22 8.79 -4.55
CA LYS A 149 2.98 9.83 -5.22
C LYS A 149 4.48 9.54 -5.15
N GLN A 150 5.10 9.36 -6.30
CA GLN A 150 6.55 9.19 -6.43
C GLN A 150 7.27 10.55 -6.39
N PHE A 151 8.55 10.52 -6.05
CA PHE A 151 9.44 11.67 -6.17
C PHE A 151 10.81 11.22 -6.68
N LYS A 152 11.64 12.16 -7.13
CA LYS A 152 12.99 11.83 -7.58
C LYS A 152 13.92 11.69 -6.37
N LYS A 153 14.67 10.59 -6.26
CA LYS A 153 15.70 10.43 -5.23
C LYS A 153 16.60 11.66 -5.11
N GLY A 154 16.77 12.12 -3.87
CA GLY A 154 17.62 13.26 -3.54
C GLY A 154 17.02 14.63 -3.88
N ASP A 155 15.72 14.73 -4.22
CA ASP A 155 15.05 16.02 -4.36
C ASP A 155 15.07 16.79 -3.02
N PRO A 156 15.76 17.95 -2.94
CA PRO A 156 15.89 18.71 -1.70
C PRO A 156 14.57 19.34 -1.23
N LYS A 157 13.52 19.35 -2.06
CA LYS A 157 12.19 19.82 -1.69
C LYS A 157 11.37 18.75 -0.97
N VAL A 158 11.80 17.50 -1.01
CA VAL A 158 11.11 16.38 -0.39
C VAL A 158 11.66 16.17 1.01
N THR A 159 10.77 16.24 2.00
CA THR A 159 11.06 15.86 3.37
C THR A 159 10.07 14.77 3.77
N LEU A 160 10.59 13.66 4.29
CA LEU A 160 9.79 12.54 4.75
C LEU A 160 10.03 12.34 6.25
N PRO A 161 9.07 11.74 6.98
CA PRO A 161 9.28 11.33 8.35
C PRO A 161 10.46 10.35 8.50
N ALA A 162 11.02 10.31 9.71
CA ALA A 162 12.20 9.51 10.02
C ALA A 162 12.00 7.99 9.86
N ASN A 163 10.76 7.50 9.89
CA ASN A 163 10.46 6.07 9.71
C ASN A 163 10.19 5.70 8.25
N ASN A 164 10.55 6.56 7.28
CA ASN A 164 10.48 6.21 5.86
C ASN A 164 11.47 5.06 5.53
N PRO A 165 11.04 4.03 4.78
CA PRO A 165 11.87 2.86 4.46
C PRO A 165 12.80 3.04 3.24
N GLY A 166 12.94 4.27 2.73
CA GLY A 166 13.87 4.58 1.63
C GLY A 166 13.31 4.38 0.22
N MET A 167 12.00 4.12 0.08
CA MET A 167 11.33 4.06 -1.23
C MET A 167 11.11 5.48 -1.79
N GLU A 168 11.23 5.64 -3.11
CA GLU A 168 11.11 6.94 -3.81
C GLU A 168 9.64 7.39 -4.00
N MET A 169 8.86 7.30 -2.92
CA MET A 169 7.46 7.67 -2.85
C MET A 169 7.09 8.25 -1.48
N TYR A 170 6.09 9.11 -1.43
CA TYR A 170 5.63 9.73 -0.18
C TYR A 170 5.01 8.68 0.74
N MET A 171 5.82 8.15 1.66
CA MET A 171 5.44 7.11 2.61
C MET A 171 6.15 7.29 3.96
N ASP A 172 5.45 7.02 5.06
CA ASP A 172 5.99 6.87 6.41
C ASP A 172 5.47 5.54 6.98
N SER A 173 6.31 4.82 7.72
CA SER A 173 5.97 3.53 8.33
C SER A 173 5.99 3.63 9.87
N PRO A 174 5.00 4.30 10.48
CA PRO A 174 4.94 4.44 11.93
C PRO A 174 4.64 3.10 12.62
N GLY A 175 5.27 2.85 13.77
CA GLY A 175 4.99 1.68 14.62
C GLY A 175 3.67 1.76 15.40
N TYR A 176 2.59 2.24 14.79
CA TYR A 176 1.28 2.24 15.45
C TYR A 176 0.72 0.84 15.51
N ASN A 177 0.26 0.44 16.69
CA ASN A 177 -0.31 -0.88 16.88
C ASN A 177 -1.62 -1.04 16.07
N VAL A 178 -1.66 -2.06 15.23
CA VAL A 178 -2.85 -2.47 14.48
C VAL A 178 -3.43 -3.72 15.12
N VAL A 179 -4.73 -3.68 15.43
CA VAL A 179 -5.43 -4.77 16.10
C VAL A 179 -6.62 -5.22 15.26
N THR A 180 -6.61 -6.50 14.89
CA THR A 180 -7.77 -7.17 14.28
C THR A 180 -8.53 -7.96 15.34
N LYS A 181 -9.86 -7.89 15.31
CA LYS A 181 -10.75 -8.70 16.15
C LYS A 181 -12.08 -8.92 15.46
N GLU A 182 -12.41 -10.18 15.21
CA GLU A 182 -13.60 -10.57 14.44
C GLU A 182 -13.68 -9.79 13.12
N ASN A 183 -14.69 -8.93 12.97
CA ASN A 183 -14.92 -8.15 11.75
C ASN A 183 -14.35 -6.73 11.82
N SER A 184 -13.45 -6.43 12.76
CA SER A 184 -12.91 -5.09 12.99
C SER A 184 -11.39 -5.07 12.86
N ILE A 185 -10.87 -4.06 12.16
CA ILE A 185 -9.46 -3.66 12.19
C ILE A 185 -9.35 -2.25 12.76
N ARG A 186 -8.39 -2.03 13.66
CA ARG A 186 -8.20 -0.78 14.40
C ARG A 186 -6.75 -0.38 14.46
N VAL A 187 -6.50 0.93 14.46
CA VAL A 187 -5.19 1.53 14.74
C VAL A 187 -5.37 2.74 15.66
N ILE A 188 -4.38 2.97 16.52
CA ILE A 188 -4.31 4.14 17.39
C ILE A 188 -3.28 5.11 16.83
N VAL A 189 -3.69 6.35 16.59
CA VAL A 189 -2.80 7.42 16.13
C VAL A 189 -2.74 8.50 17.22
N PRO A 190 -1.56 8.78 17.80
CA PRO A 190 -1.42 9.91 18.71
C PRO A 190 -1.75 11.24 18.02
N ASP A 191 -2.51 12.12 18.68
CA ASP A 191 -2.98 13.39 18.10
C ASP A 191 -1.81 14.24 17.59
N TYR A 192 -0.68 14.25 18.31
CA TYR A 192 0.50 15.03 17.91
C TYR A 192 1.14 14.54 16.61
N ARG A 193 0.92 13.27 16.21
CA ARG A 193 1.41 12.70 14.95
C ARG A 193 0.61 13.14 13.72
N ILE A 194 -0.54 13.77 13.95
CA ILE A 194 -1.36 14.44 12.93
C ILE A 194 -1.45 15.94 13.22
N SER A 195 -0.40 16.53 13.81
CA SER A 195 -0.33 17.95 14.17
C SER A 195 -1.51 18.46 15.02
N ASN A 196 -2.04 17.58 15.88
CA ASN A 196 -3.23 17.80 16.71
C ASN A 196 -4.51 18.16 15.91
N LYS A 197 -4.53 17.87 14.60
CA LYS A 197 -5.70 18.06 13.75
C LYS A 197 -6.77 17.06 14.12
N THR A 198 -7.93 17.58 14.52
CA THR A 198 -9.07 16.75 14.93
C THR A 198 -10.37 17.14 14.24
N ASP A 199 -10.31 18.15 13.37
CA ASP A 199 -11.38 18.55 12.47
C ASP A 199 -10.91 18.29 11.03
N PHE A 200 -11.08 17.05 10.60
CA PHE A 200 -10.84 16.63 9.22
C PHE A 200 -11.90 15.62 8.82
N LYS A 201 -12.16 15.57 7.52
CA LYS A 201 -13.01 14.58 6.88
C LYS A 201 -12.22 13.39 6.39
N PHE A 202 -12.88 12.24 6.32
CA PHE A 202 -12.30 11.00 5.82
C PHE A 202 -13.32 10.10 5.11
N ASP A 203 -12.79 9.06 4.46
CA ASP A 203 -13.52 7.92 3.93
C ASP A 203 -12.83 6.60 4.33
N ALA A 204 -13.37 5.48 3.88
CA ALA A 204 -12.73 4.17 4.03
C ALA A 204 -12.80 3.38 2.71
N VAL A 205 -11.67 2.78 2.35
CA VAL A 205 -11.49 2.01 1.12
C VAL A 205 -10.80 0.69 1.44
N ALA A 206 -11.30 -0.39 0.86
CA ALA A 206 -10.62 -1.68 0.85
C ALA A 206 -10.13 -1.95 -0.56
N CYS A 207 -8.83 -2.22 -0.73
CA CYS A 207 -8.24 -2.32 -2.07
C CYS A 207 -7.10 -3.33 -2.15
N TYR A 208 -6.76 -3.65 -3.40
CA TYR A 208 -5.54 -4.33 -3.79
C TYR A 208 -4.64 -3.41 -4.58
N MET A 209 -3.38 -3.42 -4.16
CA MET A 209 -2.29 -2.67 -4.72
C MET A 209 -1.18 -3.63 -5.12
N MET A 210 -0.30 -3.16 -6.00
CA MET A 210 0.85 -3.93 -6.43
C MET A 210 2.04 -3.00 -6.61
N VAL A 211 3.20 -3.47 -6.19
CA VAL A 211 4.47 -2.80 -6.44
C VAL A 211 4.91 -3.10 -7.87
N ASP A 212 5.29 -2.08 -8.62
CA ASP A 212 5.94 -2.20 -9.92
C ASP A 212 7.25 -1.42 -9.89
N THR A 213 8.39 -2.11 -9.86
CA THR A 213 9.69 -1.43 -9.90
C THR A 213 10.13 -1.12 -11.33
N GLY A 214 9.37 -1.54 -12.34
CA GLY A 214 9.83 -1.72 -13.71
C GLY A 214 10.91 -2.80 -13.82
N ASP A 215 11.54 -2.88 -15.00
CA ASP A 215 12.80 -3.60 -15.22
C ASP A 215 14.02 -2.80 -14.70
N ALA A 216 13.78 -1.75 -13.92
CA ALA A 216 14.83 -0.84 -13.46
C ALA A 216 15.88 -1.59 -12.62
N PRO A 217 17.18 -1.49 -12.96
CA PRO A 217 18.25 -2.01 -12.13
C PRO A 217 18.19 -1.42 -10.72
N ALA A 218 18.70 -2.16 -9.73
CA ALA A 218 18.84 -1.65 -8.37
C ALA A 218 19.60 -0.32 -8.36
N GLY A 219 18.93 0.77 -7.95
CA GLY A 219 19.50 2.12 -7.88
C GLY A 219 18.96 3.14 -8.89
N GLU A 220 18.10 2.72 -9.82
CA GLU A 220 17.31 3.63 -10.66
C GLU A 220 15.92 3.89 -10.07
N ALA A 221 15.25 4.96 -10.53
CA ALA A 221 13.94 5.36 -10.02
C ALA A 221 12.91 4.25 -10.28
N MET A 222 12.43 3.61 -9.20
CA MET A 222 11.43 2.54 -9.30
C MET A 222 10.10 3.09 -9.85
N GLY A 223 9.36 2.29 -10.61
CA GLY A 223 8.06 2.67 -11.18
C GLY A 223 8.15 3.53 -12.45
N SER A 224 9.20 3.35 -13.24
CA SER A 224 9.41 4.02 -14.53
C SER A 224 8.93 3.14 -15.69
N GLY A 225 7.69 3.35 -16.13
CA GLY A 225 7.10 2.65 -17.26
C GLY A 225 5.58 2.83 -17.33
N ASP A 226 4.88 1.83 -17.87
CA ASP A 226 3.43 1.81 -18.04
C ASP A 226 2.64 1.71 -16.73
N LYS A 227 3.32 1.59 -15.56
CA LYS A 227 2.71 1.42 -14.23
C LYS A 227 3.44 2.26 -13.15
N PRO A 228 2.73 2.72 -12.11
CA PRO A 228 3.32 3.40 -10.95
C PRO A 228 4.11 2.46 -10.04
N MET A 229 5.00 3.01 -9.21
CA MET A 229 5.74 2.24 -8.20
C MET A 229 4.82 1.44 -7.27
N LEU A 230 3.77 2.08 -6.75
CA LEU A 230 2.73 1.41 -5.95
C LEU A 230 1.38 1.95 -6.42
N GLY A 231 0.65 1.13 -7.18
CA GLY A 231 -0.63 1.48 -7.77
C GLY A 231 -1.80 0.76 -7.12
N VAL A 232 -2.97 1.40 -7.11
CA VAL A 232 -4.25 0.76 -6.76
C VAL A 232 -4.81 0.06 -7.99
N TYR A 233 -4.76 -1.27 -8.02
CA TYR A 233 -5.21 -2.07 -9.16
C TYR A 233 -6.69 -2.39 -9.07
N LYS A 234 -7.20 -2.62 -7.86
CA LYS A 234 -8.60 -2.97 -7.62
C LYS A 234 -9.10 -2.32 -6.34
N VAL A 235 -10.28 -1.70 -6.42
CA VAL A 235 -11.05 -1.28 -5.25
C VAL A 235 -12.14 -2.31 -5.01
N TYR A 236 -12.19 -2.90 -3.82
CA TYR A 236 -13.19 -3.90 -3.44
C TYR A 236 -14.44 -3.24 -2.87
N SER A 237 -14.26 -2.26 -1.99
CA SER A 237 -15.36 -1.48 -1.44
C SER A 237 -14.91 -0.10 -1.01
N VAL A 238 -15.87 0.83 -1.01
CA VAL A 238 -15.73 2.20 -0.51
C VAL A 238 -16.90 2.45 0.42
N ALA A 239 -16.65 2.91 1.64
CA ALA A 239 -17.71 3.08 2.64
C ALA A 239 -18.79 4.08 2.21
N SER A 240 -18.40 5.19 1.58
CA SER A 240 -19.33 6.17 0.98
C SER A 240 -19.92 5.76 -0.37
N GLY A 241 -19.35 4.72 -1.00
CA GLY A 241 -19.67 4.28 -2.35
C GLY A 241 -19.06 5.10 -3.50
N ASN A 242 -18.60 6.33 -3.25
CA ASN A 242 -18.07 7.23 -4.29
C ASN A 242 -16.80 7.99 -3.90
N LEU A 243 -16.23 7.69 -2.73
CA LEU A 243 -15.03 8.33 -2.19
C LEU A 243 -15.19 9.84 -1.98
N SER A 244 -16.38 10.31 -1.57
CA SER A 244 -16.63 11.74 -1.34
C SER A 244 -16.08 12.28 0.00
N LEU A 245 -15.45 11.42 0.82
CA LEU A 245 -14.97 11.74 2.18
C LEU A 245 -16.06 12.37 3.07
N PRO A 246 -17.22 11.69 3.26
CA PRO A 246 -18.36 12.29 3.97
C PRO A 246 -18.22 12.25 5.50
N TYR A 247 -17.32 11.44 6.05
CA TYR A 247 -17.25 11.18 7.49
C TYR A 247 -16.36 12.20 8.20
N THR A 248 -16.61 12.39 9.51
CA THR A 248 -15.90 13.32 10.38
C THR A 248 -15.47 12.61 11.67
N VAL A 249 -14.39 13.12 12.27
CA VAL A 249 -13.89 12.62 13.57
C VAL A 249 -14.91 12.91 14.67
N LYS A 250 -15.16 11.92 15.53
CA LYS A 250 -16.09 11.99 16.67
C LYS A 250 -15.39 12.26 17.98
#